data_AF-A0A0Q8QI41-F1
#
_entry.id   AF-A0A0Q8QI41-F1
#
_cell.length_a   1.000
_cell.length_b   1.000
_cell.length_c   1.000
_cell.angle_alpha   90.00
_cell.angle_beta   90.00
_cell.angle_gamma   90.00
#
_symmetry.space_group_name_H-M   'P 1'
#
loop_
_entity.id
_entity.type
_entity.pdbx_description
1 polymer ?
#
loop_
_entity_poly.entity_id
_entity_poly.type
_entity_poly.pdbx_seq_one_letter_code
_entity_poly.pdbx_strand_id
1 'polypeptide(L)' 'MSLSHFRHPFDIAKHPTLEPEVKRAILASWASDAAAVRNKPHLRKPRAAGRAVPVDDVLSAFKSLDQ' A
#
# COMPACT_ATOMS: atom_id res chain seq x y z
N MET A 1 -10.31 -9.70 9.65
CA MET A 1 -10.40 -9.41 8.20
C MET A 1 -9.06 -9.72 7.55
N SER A 2 -9.05 -10.44 6.43
CA SER A 2 -7.82 -10.70 5.67
C SER A 2 -7.50 -9.49 4.77
N LEU A 3 -6.30 -8.92 4.90
CA LEU A 3 -5.83 -7.79 4.08
C LEU A 3 -5.50 -8.20 2.63
N SER A 4 -5.68 -9.47 2.25
CA SER A 4 -5.30 -10.06 0.96
C SER A 4 -6.12 -9.59 -0.25
N HIS A 5 -7.09 -8.68 -0.07
CA HIS A 5 -7.97 -8.22 -1.16
C HIS A 5 -7.55 -6.92 -1.82
N PHE A 6 -6.62 -6.17 -1.22
CA PHE A 6 -6.20 -4.88 -1.76
C PHE A 6 -5.16 -5.08 -2.86
N ARG A 7 -5.52 -4.85 -4.12
CA ARG A 7 -4.60 -5.03 -5.25
C ARG A 7 -3.83 -3.74 -5.56
N HIS A 8 -4.39 -2.58 -5.21
CA HIS A 8 -3.81 -1.26 -5.45
C HIS A 8 -3.74 -0.45 -4.15
N PRO A 9 -2.68 0.36 -3.91
CA PRO A 9 -2.64 1.22 -2.72
C PRO A 9 -3.81 2.22 -2.66
N PHE A 10 -4.34 2.62 -3.80
CA PHE A 10 -5.53 3.47 -3.89
C PHE A 10 -6.82 2.76 -3.47
N ASP A 11 -6.90 1.42 -3.55
CA ASP A 11 -8.05 0.66 -3.05
C ASP A 11 -8.15 0.79 -1.52
N ILE A 12 -7.00 0.85 -0.85
CA ILE A 12 -6.90 1.07 0.60
C ILE A 12 -7.27 2.52 0.92
N ALA A 13 -6.71 3.48 0.16
CA ALA A 13 -6.97 4.90 0.39
C ALA A 13 -8.46 5.26 0.23
N LYS A 14 -9.09 4.75 -0.82
CA LYS A 14 -10.51 4.99 -1.16
C LYS A 14 -11.48 4.11 -0.39
N HIS A 15 -11.00 3.19 0.46
CA HIS A 15 -11.90 2.26 1.14
C HIS A 15 -12.82 3.00 2.13
N PRO A 16 -14.15 2.89 1.99
CA PRO A 16 -15.08 3.70 2.79
C PRO A 16 -15.20 3.23 4.25
N THR A 17 -14.90 1.97 4.54
CA THR A 17 -15.07 1.38 5.88
C THR A 17 -13.77 1.18 6.66
N LEU A 18 -12.62 1.52 6.08
CA LEU A 18 -11.35 1.49 6.82
C LEU A 18 -11.17 2.81 7.58
N GLU A 19 -10.77 2.70 8.83
CA GLU A 19 -10.36 3.85 9.63
C GLU A 19 -9.10 4.51 9.02
N PRO A 20 -8.96 5.85 9.13
CA PRO A 20 -7.80 6.57 8.59
C PRO A 20 -6.47 6.01 9.10
N GLU A 21 -6.39 5.66 10.39
CA GLU A 21 -5.20 5.07 10.99
C GLU A 21 -4.86 3.69 10.42
N VAL A 22 -5.88 2.86 10.19
CA VAL A 22 -5.70 1.53 9.59
C VAL A 22 -5.23 1.66 8.14
N LYS A 23 -5.78 2.59 7.37
CA LYS A 23 -5.31 2.88 6.01
C LYS A 23 -3.84 3.28 5.99
N ARG A 24 -3.44 4.19 6.89
CA ARG A 24 -2.04 4.63 7.04
C ARG A 24 -1.13 3.48 7.44
N ALA A 25 -1.52 2.64 8.38
CA ALA A 25 -0.73 1.48 8.81
C ALA A 25 -0.49 0.48 7.67
N ILE A 26 -1.53 0.18 6.87
CA ILE A 26 -1.41 -0.71 5.72
C ILE A 26 -0.49 -0.10 4.66
N LEU A 27 -0.71 1.17 4.29
CA LEU A 27 0.14 1.84 3.29
C LEU A 27 1.58 2.01 3.77
N ALA A 28 1.81 2.24 5.06
CA ALA A 28 3.15 2.34 5.64
C ALA A 28 3.87 0.99 5.55
N SER A 29 3.15 -0.10 5.79
CA SER A 29 3.67 -1.45 5.56
C SER A 29 4.04 -1.69 4.08
N TRP A 30 3.33 -1.08 3.13
CA TRP A 30 3.64 -1.20 1.69
C TRP A 30 4.81 -0.31 1.26
N ALA A 31 4.97 0.86 1.86
CA ALA A 31 6.08 1.78 1.60
C ALA A 31 7.40 1.27 2.19
N SER A 32 7.29 0.51 3.29
CA SER A 32 8.44 -0.09 3.96
C SER A 32 9.28 -0.97 3.03
N ASP A 33 10.59 -0.96 3.27
CA ASP A 33 11.55 -1.77 2.51
C ASP A 33 11.34 -3.28 2.71
N ALA A 34 10.57 -3.67 3.73
CA ALA A 34 10.08 -5.04 3.90
C ALA A 34 9.27 -5.55 2.69
N ALA A 35 8.67 -4.64 1.92
CA ALA A 35 7.99 -4.96 0.67
C ALA A 35 8.88 -4.77 -0.57
N ALA A 36 10.14 -4.31 -0.47
CA ALA A 36 10.99 -4.08 -1.63
C ALA A 36 11.26 -5.37 -2.42
N VAL A 37 11.16 -5.27 -3.74
CA VAL A 37 11.49 -6.39 -4.63
C VAL A 37 12.98 -6.39 -4.91
N ARG A 38 13.65 -7.53 -4.69
CA ARG A 38 15.08 -7.69 -4.97
C ARG A 38 15.38 -7.28 -6.43
N ASN A 39 16.39 -6.43 -6.61
CA ASN A 39 16.82 -5.86 -7.90
C ASN A 39 15.80 -4.91 -8.58
N LYS A 40 14.70 -4.53 -7.93
CA LYS A 40 13.72 -3.57 -8.47
C LYS A 40 13.29 -2.56 -7.38
N PRO A 41 14.14 -1.56 -7.06
CA PRO A 41 13.91 -0.65 -5.94
C PRO A 41 12.66 0.25 -6.11
N HIS A 42 12.18 0.44 -7.35
CA HIS A 42 10.95 1.16 -7.65
C HIS A 42 9.67 0.33 -7.42
N LEU A 43 9.80 -0.98 -7.20
CA LEU A 43 8.67 -1.87 -6.94
C LEU A 43 8.62 -2.31 -5.48
N ARG A 44 7.41 -2.40 -4.97
CA ARG A 44 7.06 -3.00 -3.70
C ARG A 44 6.15 -4.19 -3.96
N LYS A 45 6.37 -5.34 -3.36
CA LYS A 45 5.48 -6.51 -3.39
C LYS A 45 5.03 -6.86 -1.98
N PRO A 46 4.08 -6.11 -1.41
CA PRO A 46 3.48 -6.43 -0.13
C PRO A 46 2.78 -7.79 -0.21
N ARG A 47 2.89 -8.61 0.84
CA ARG A 47 2.16 -9.89 0.92
C ARG A 47 0.65 -9.72 0.76
N ALA A 48 0.10 -8.62 1.27
CA ALA A 48 -1.31 -8.25 1.14
C ALA A 48 -1.73 -7.96 -0.31
N ALA A 49 -0.84 -7.40 -1.12
CA ALA A 49 -1.14 -7.03 -2.50
C ALA A 49 -1.14 -8.21 -3.46
N GLY A 50 -0.41 -9.28 -3.12
CA GLY A 50 -0.16 -10.43 -4.00
C GLY A 50 0.67 -10.11 -5.25
N ARG A 51 0.80 -8.84 -5.63
CA ARG A 51 1.50 -8.35 -6.82
C ARG A 51 2.49 -7.24 -6.49
N ALA A 52 3.44 -7.03 -7.40
CA ALA A 52 4.32 -5.87 -7.33
C ALA A 52 3.54 -4.61 -7.71
N VAL A 53 3.65 -3.57 -6.89
CA VAL A 53 3.08 -2.24 -7.05
C VAL A 53 4.22 -1.22 -7.06
N PRO A 54 4.13 -0.13 -7.85
CA PRO A 54 5.11 0.96 -7.81
C PRO A 54 5.12 1.64 -6.44
N VAL A 55 6.31 2.00 -5.95
CA VAL A 55 6.43 2.77 -4.71
C VAL A 55 5.80 4.16 -4.85
N ASP A 56 5.88 4.77 -6.05
CA ASP A 56 5.21 6.03 -6.37
C ASP A 56 3.70 5.98 -6.16
N ASP A 57 3.05 4.86 -6.50
CA ASP A 57 1.60 4.69 -6.26
C ASP A 57 1.29 4.60 -4.76
N VAL A 58 2.18 3.97 -3.98
CA VAL A 58 2.03 3.88 -2.52
C VAL A 58 2.16 5.27 -1.90
N LEU A 59 3.16 6.05 -2.31
CA LEU A 59 3.36 7.43 -1.85
C LEU A 59 2.21 8.35 -2.28
N SER A 60 1.72 8.21 -3.51
CA SER A 60 0.59 8.99 -4.02
C SER A 60 -0.71 8.68 -3.28
N ALA A 61 -0.95 7.40 -2.95
CA ALA A 61 -2.06 6.99 -2.10
C ALA A 61 -1.92 7.53 -0.67
N PHE A 62 -0.69 7.57 -0.13
CA PHE A 62 -0.40 8.16 1.18
C PHE A 62 -0.74 9.66 1.18
N LYS A 63 -0.32 10.39 0.15
CA LYS A 63 -0.60 11.81 -0.03
C LYS A 63 -2.11 12.08 -0.15
N SER A 64 -2.84 11.18 -0.80
CA SER A 64 -4.30 11.25 -0.93
C SER A 64 -5.06 11.01 0.39
N LEU A 65 -4.40 10.48 1.43
CA LEU A 65 -4.98 10.32 2.77
C LEU A 65 -4.63 11.45 3.74
N ASP A 66 -3.59 12.21 3.42
CA ASP A 66 -3.12 13.34 4.23
C ASP A 66 -3.80 14.66 3.83
N GLN A 67 -4.39 14.70 2.63
CA GLN A 67 -5.17 15.81 2.10
C GLN A 67 -6.63 15.74 2.55
#